data_AF-A0A8T3N7H0-F1
#
_entry.id   AF-A0A8T3N7H0-F1
#
_cell.length_a   1.000
_cell.length_b   1.000
_cell.length_c   1.000
_cell.angle_alpha   90.00
_cell.angle_beta   90.00
_cell.angle_gamma   90.00
#
_symmetry.space_group_name_H-M   'P 1'
#
loop_
_entity.id
_entity.type
_entity.pdbx_description
1 polymer ?
#
loop_
_entity_poly.entity_id
_entity_poly.type
_entity_poly.pdbx_seq_one_letter_code
_entity_poly.pdbx_strand_id
1 'polypeptide(L)'
;MAAAPFSRESVRVPVDERGTRYHGHQLAARAESLSYHLVKRVVIEQQWVDGTSVAQYLEDIRRAVRHPSARLAVYERRGGHLAAIVTPTDLVVFPARRGVKPERQLLVIYSADRGIIVTGYQFSELPETGIPSEARWLK
;
A
#
# COMPACT_ATOMS: atom_id res chain seq x y z
N MET A 1 11.37 -5.22 -18.21
CA MET A 1 11.39 -5.52 -16.75
C MET A 1 9.99 -5.87 -16.29
N ALA A 2 9.78 -7.08 -15.77
CA ALA A 2 8.52 -7.44 -15.11
C ALA A 2 8.40 -6.68 -13.77
N ALA A 3 7.20 -6.17 -13.45
CA ALA A 3 6.90 -5.59 -12.14
C ALA A 3 6.16 -6.65 -11.31
N ALA A 4 6.49 -6.75 -10.02
CA ALA A 4 5.76 -7.64 -9.11
C ALA A 4 4.25 -7.33 -9.16
N PRO A 5 3.38 -8.35 -9.28
CA PRO A 5 1.94 -8.15 -9.23
C PRO A 5 1.51 -7.78 -7.80
N PHE A 6 0.37 -7.10 -7.69
CA PHE A 6 -0.29 -6.88 -6.41
C PHE A 6 -1.10 -8.12 -6.03
N SER A 7 -1.21 -8.42 -4.75
CA SER A 7 -1.99 -9.55 -4.24
C SER A 7 -3.42 -9.53 -4.77
N ARG A 8 -3.87 -10.66 -5.30
CA ARG A 8 -5.25 -10.92 -5.71
C ARG A 8 -6.01 -11.77 -4.70
N GLU A 9 -5.39 -12.05 -3.57
CA GLU A 9 -6.02 -12.87 -2.53
C GLU A 9 -7.25 -12.16 -1.96
N SER A 10 -8.26 -12.97 -1.63
CA SER A 10 -9.45 -12.46 -0.96
C SER A 10 -9.12 -12.15 0.50
N VAL A 11 -9.35 -10.91 0.94
CA VAL A 11 -9.16 -10.45 2.32
C VAL A 11 -10.49 -10.25 3.03
N ARG A 12 -10.48 -10.40 4.36
CA ARG A 12 -11.64 -10.06 5.19
C ARG A 12 -11.73 -8.55 5.35
N VAL A 13 -12.93 -8.00 5.15
CA VAL A 13 -13.20 -6.57 5.32
C VAL A 13 -13.73 -6.32 6.75
N PRO A 14 -13.16 -5.34 7.50
CA PRO A 14 -13.69 -4.84 8.77
C PRO A 14 -15.17 -4.45 8.67
N VAL A 15 -15.97 -4.66 9.72
CA VAL A 15 -17.44 -4.51 9.66
C VAL A 15 -17.85 -3.08 9.30
N ASP A 16 -17.16 -2.10 9.86
CA ASP A 16 -17.30 -0.66 9.68
C ASP A 16 -16.92 -0.17 8.28
N GLU A 17 -16.13 -0.94 7.53
CA GLU A 17 -15.71 -0.58 6.16
C GLU A 17 -16.62 -1.22 5.09
N ARG A 18 -17.52 -2.14 5.47
CA ARG A 18 -18.43 -2.84 4.54
C ARG A 18 -19.50 -1.90 3.99
N GLY A 19 -19.90 -2.15 2.75
CA GLY A 19 -20.87 -1.32 2.05
C GLY A 19 -20.23 -0.11 1.35
N THR A 20 -19.00 0.25 1.68
CA THR A 20 -18.24 1.29 0.99
C THR A 20 -18.11 0.96 -0.50
N ARG A 21 -18.40 1.95 -1.36
CA ARG A 21 -18.39 1.82 -2.83
C ARG A 21 -17.37 2.78 -3.43
N TYR A 22 -16.66 2.33 -4.47
CA TYR A 22 -15.71 3.15 -5.21
C TYR A 22 -15.43 2.54 -6.60
N HIS A 23 -15.59 3.31 -7.68
CA HIS A 23 -15.38 2.86 -9.07
C HIS A 23 -15.92 1.45 -9.40
N GLY A 24 -17.17 1.16 -9.02
CA GLY A 24 -17.80 -0.14 -9.28
C GLY A 24 -17.37 -1.26 -8.32
N HIS A 25 -16.40 -1.03 -7.43
CA HIS A 25 -16.09 -1.92 -6.33
C HIS A 25 -17.03 -1.64 -5.15
N GLN A 26 -17.61 -2.68 -4.58
CA GLN A 26 -18.34 -2.62 -3.31
C GLN A 26 -17.69 -3.56 -2.32
N LEU A 27 -17.33 -3.06 -1.14
CA LEU A 27 -16.73 -3.88 -0.09
C LEU A 27 -17.81 -4.73 0.60
N ALA A 28 -17.81 -6.04 0.33
CA ALA A 28 -18.61 -7.02 1.06
C ALA A 28 -17.85 -7.53 2.29
N ALA A 29 -18.29 -8.64 2.90
CA ALA A 29 -17.55 -9.27 4.00
C ALA A 29 -16.12 -9.70 3.61
N ARG A 30 -15.91 -9.98 2.31
CA ARG A 30 -14.60 -10.21 1.71
C ARG A 30 -14.49 -9.41 0.42
N ALA A 31 -13.27 -9.07 0.04
CA ALA A 31 -12.94 -8.42 -1.22
C ALA A 31 -11.58 -8.88 -1.74
N GLU A 32 -11.31 -8.74 -3.03
CA GLU A 32 -9.97 -8.87 -3.57
C GLU A 32 -9.05 -7.82 -2.92
N SER A 33 -7.84 -8.22 -2.50
CA SER A 33 -6.89 -7.36 -1.77
C SER A 33 -6.62 -6.03 -2.47
N LEU A 34 -6.38 -6.03 -3.79
CA LEU A 34 -6.18 -4.78 -4.55
C LEU A 34 -7.40 -3.85 -4.50
N SER A 35 -8.60 -4.39 -4.71
CA SER A 35 -9.85 -3.63 -4.65
C SER A 35 -10.08 -3.06 -3.25
N TYR A 36 -9.85 -3.88 -2.21
CA TYR A 36 -9.94 -3.46 -0.82
C TYR A 36 -8.99 -2.30 -0.52
N HIS A 37 -7.71 -2.45 -0.88
CA HIS A 37 -6.71 -1.42 -0.62
C HIS A 37 -7.04 -0.13 -1.38
N LEU A 38 -7.44 -0.19 -2.65
CA LEU A 38 -7.85 1.02 -3.38
C LEU A 38 -8.98 1.76 -2.67
N VAL A 39 -10.07 1.06 -2.35
CA VAL A 39 -11.24 1.68 -1.69
C VAL A 39 -10.84 2.26 -0.33
N LYS A 40 -10.06 1.51 0.46
CA LYS A 40 -9.58 1.96 1.77
C LYS A 40 -8.73 3.22 1.66
N ARG A 41 -7.75 3.23 0.77
CA ARG A 41 -6.80 4.35 0.65
C ARG A 41 -7.44 5.62 0.09
N VAL A 42 -8.42 5.49 -0.81
CA VAL A 42 -9.10 6.65 -1.40
C VAL A 42 -10.27 7.13 -0.56
N VAL A 43 -11.21 6.26 -0.21
CA VAL A 43 -12.49 6.67 0.37
C VAL A 43 -12.43 6.79 1.89
N ILE A 44 -11.80 5.80 2.54
CA ILE A 44 -11.84 5.67 4.00
C ILE A 44 -10.74 6.53 4.63
N GLU A 45 -9.51 6.39 4.15
CA GLU A 45 -8.34 7.07 4.69
C GLU A 45 -8.02 8.38 3.95
N GLN A 46 -8.56 8.57 2.74
CA GLN A 46 -8.42 9.80 1.97
C GLN A 46 -6.97 10.20 1.67
N GLN A 47 -6.09 9.19 1.52
CA GLN A 47 -4.67 9.35 1.23
C GLN A 47 -4.41 9.65 -0.25
N TRP A 48 -5.27 9.13 -1.13
CA TRP A 48 -5.31 9.45 -2.56
C TRP A 48 -6.56 10.25 -2.89
N VAL A 49 -6.48 11.03 -3.96
CA VAL A 49 -7.61 11.85 -4.43
C VAL A 49 -8.77 10.97 -4.90
N ASP A 50 -9.99 11.46 -4.73
CA ASP A 50 -11.17 10.86 -5.37
C ASP A 50 -10.97 10.79 -6.90
N GLY A 51 -11.51 9.74 -7.54
CA GLY A 51 -11.22 9.46 -8.95
C GLY A 51 -9.91 8.70 -9.25
N THR A 52 -9.04 8.44 -8.26
CA THR A 52 -7.86 7.56 -8.42
C THR A 52 -8.25 6.15 -8.87
N SER A 53 -7.86 5.79 -10.09
CA SER A 53 -8.03 4.44 -10.63
C SER A 53 -7.04 3.43 -10.05
N VAL A 54 -7.35 2.14 -10.17
CA VAL A 54 -6.41 1.03 -9.87
C VAL A 54 -5.06 1.22 -10.56
N ALA A 55 -5.06 1.65 -11.83
CA ALA A 55 -3.85 1.83 -12.60
C ALA A 55 -2.95 2.94 -12.01
N GLN A 56 -3.53 4.07 -11.64
CA GLN A 56 -2.80 5.19 -11.01
C GLN A 56 -2.27 4.81 -9.63
N TYR A 57 -3.08 4.14 -8.81
CA TYR A 57 -2.64 3.64 -7.50
C TYR A 57 -1.44 2.69 -7.62
N LEU A 58 -1.50 1.72 -8.53
CA LEU A 58 -0.39 0.81 -8.79
C LEU A 58 0.84 1.51 -9.39
N GLU A 59 0.63 2.53 -10.24
CA GLU A 59 1.71 3.34 -10.78
C GLU A 59 2.48 4.05 -9.66
N ASP A 60 1.78 4.71 -8.74
CA ASP A 60 2.39 5.44 -7.63
C ASP A 60 3.15 4.48 -6.68
N ILE A 61 2.57 3.30 -6.38
CA ILE A 61 3.24 2.25 -5.60
C ILE A 61 4.52 1.78 -6.28
N ARG A 62 4.47 1.53 -7.60
CA ARG A 62 5.64 1.07 -8.35
C ARG A 62 6.69 2.17 -8.47
N ARG A 63 6.28 3.44 -8.53
CA ARG A 63 7.19 4.58 -8.48
C ARG A 63 7.91 4.65 -7.15
N ALA A 64 7.20 4.48 -6.03
CA ALA A 64 7.80 4.40 -4.70
C ALA A 64 8.89 3.32 -4.62
N VAL A 65 8.58 2.09 -5.05
CA VAL A 65 9.54 0.98 -5.00
C VAL A 65 10.81 1.24 -5.81
N ARG A 66 10.73 2.01 -6.89
CA ARG A 66 11.85 2.28 -7.80
C ARG A 66 12.56 3.60 -7.53
N HIS A 67 12.07 4.41 -6.60
CA HIS A 67 12.60 5.74 -6.40
C HIS A 67 14.00 5.67 -5.73
N PRO A 68 14.98 6.49 -6.14
CA PRO A 68 16.33 6.46 -5.56
C PRO A 68 16.38 6.76 -4.05
N SER A 69 15.39 7.46 -3.51
CA SER A 69 15.29 7.72 -2.05
C SER A 69 14.58 6.62 -1.27
N ALA A 70 14.19 5.52 -1.93
CA ALA A 70 13.53 4.41 -1.28
C ALA A 70 14.47 3.75 -0.24
N ARG A 71 13.96 3.59 0.98
CA ARG A 71 14.65 2.85 2.04
C ARG A 71 14.02 1.46 2.15
N LEU A 72 14.86 0.44 2.24
CA LEU A 72 14.44 -0.95 2.26
C LEU A 72 14.74 -1.56 3.64
N ALA A 73 13.76 -2.23 4.22
CA ALA A 73 13.94 -3.12 5.36
C ALA A 73 13.49 -4.54 5.00
N VAL A 74 14.15 -5.53 5.58
CA VAL A 74 13.76 -6.95 5.48
C VAL A 74 13.46 -7.50 6.86
N TYR A 75 12.43 -8.33 6.96
CA TYR A 75 12.01 -8.93 8.22
C TYR A 75 11.17 -10.18 7.99
N GLU A 76 11.04 -11.00 9.03
CA GLU A 76 10.15 -12.15 9.03
C GLU A 76 8.84 -11.81 9.76
N ARG A 77 7.72 -12.32 9.25
CA ARG A 77 6.43 -12.23 9.94
C ARG A 77 5.56 -13.43 9.62
N ARG A 78 5.06 -14.09 10.68
CA ARG A 78 4.22 -15.31 10.57
C ARG A 78 4.86 -16.39 9.67
N GLY A 79 6.18 -16.55 9.77
CA GLY A 79 6.94 -17.54 9.00
C GLY A 79 7.22 -17.19 7.53
N GLY A 80 6.92 -15.97 7.09
CA GLY A 80 7.26 -15.49 5.74
C GLY A 80 8.25 -14.33 5.73
N HIS A 81 9.02 -14.22 4.65
CA HIS A 81 10.01 -13.17 4.42
C HIS A 81 9.37 -11.98 3.71
N LEU A 82 9.45 -10.82 4.34
CA LEU A 82 8.87 -9.58 3.86
C LEU A 82 9.96 -8.52 3.64
N ALA A 83 9.71 -7.67 2.65
CA ALA A 83 10.44 -6.44 2.41
C ALA A 83 9.50 -5.25 2.60
N ALA A 84 9.90 -4.28 3.41
CA ALA A 84 9.26 -2.99 3.54
C ALA A 84 10.04 -1.94 2.75
N ILE A 85 9.37 -1.23 1.86
CA ILE A 85 9.95 -0.13 1.09
C ILE A 85 9.27 1.16 1.52
N VAL A 86 10.05 2.12 2.02
CA VAL A 86 9.56 3.42 2.47
C VAL A 86 10.11 4.51 1.57
N THR A 87 9.26 5.43 1.12
CA THR A 87 9.67 6.57 0.28
C THR A 87 8.85 7.80 0.66
N PRO A 88 9.42 9.02 0.68
CA PRO A 88 8.63 10.23 0.89
C PRO A 88 7.49 10.36 -0.12
N THR A 89 6.26 10.53 0.36
CA THR A 89 5.03 10.54 -0.47
C THR A 89 5.10 11.64 -1.52
N ASP A 90 5.66 12.79 -1.16
CA ASP A 90 5.71 13.96 -2.02
C ASP A 90 6.62 13.80 -3.26
N LEU A 91 7.56 12.87 -3.21
CA LEU A 91 8.45 12.53 -4.32
C LEU A 91 7.81 11.55 -5.31
N VAL A 92 6.79 10.79 -4.90
CA VAL A 92 6.30 9.64 -5.69
C VAL A 92 4.80 9.64 -5.96
N VAL A 93 4.01 10.38 -5.19
CA VAL A 93 2.59 10.66 -5.48
C VAL A 93 2.47 12.08 -6.00
N PHE A 94 2.02 12.23 -7.25
CA PHE A 94 1.88 13.55 -7.87
C PHE A 94 0.90 14.42 -7.08
N PRO A 95 1.10 15.75 -7.01
CA PRO A 95 0.21 16.65 -6.29
C PRO A 95 -1.27 16.47 -6.65
N ALA A 96 -1.57 16.31 -7.95
CA ALA A 96 -2.94 16.08 -8.44
C ALA A 96 -3.56 14.72 -8.04
N ARG A 97 -2.77 13.80 -7.46
CA ARG A 97 -3.22 12.47 -7.00
C ARG A 97 -3.29 12.34 -5.47
N ARG A 98 -2.83 13.35 -4.73
CA ARG A 98 -2.85 13.33 -3.26
C ARG A 98 -4.26 13.60 -2.77
N GLY A 99 -4.72 12.80 -1.81
CA GLY A 99 -6.03 12.98 -1.21
C GLY A 99 -6.05 14.17 -0.26
N VAL A 100 -7.17 14.33 0.45
CA VAL A 100 -7.33 15.41 1.45
C VAL A 100 -6.56 15.13 2.75
N LYS A 101 -6.14 13.87 2.98
CA LYS A 101 -5.33 13.45 4.13
C LYS A 101 -4.11 12.65 3.66
N PRO A 102 -3.20 13.26 2.88
CA PRO A 102 -1.97 12.59 2.50
C PRO A 102 -1.04 12.50 3.72
N GLU A 103 -0.32 11.39 3.85
CA GLU A 103 0.68 11.22 4.89
C GLU A 103 2.10 11.37 4.31
N ARG A 104 3.08 11.56 5.20
CA ARG A 104 4.45 11.98 4.81
C ARG A 104 5.25 10.92 4.06
N GLN A 105 5.03 9.64 4.38
CA GLN A 105 5.79 8.53 3.83
C GLN A 105 4.84 7.52 3.16
N LEU A 106 5.23 6.96 2.02
CA LEU A 106 4.55 5.85 1.37
C LEU A 106 5.31 4.55 1.68
N LEU A 107 4.62 3.61 2.33
CA LEU A 107 5.10 2.26 2.57
C LEU A 107 4.54 1.30 1.52
N VAL A 108 5.40 0.41 1.01
CA VAL A 108 5.02 -0.74 0.20
C VAL A 108 5.57 -2.00 0.86
N ILE A 109 4.72 -2.99 1.10
CA ILE A 109 5.15 -4.30 1.61
C ILE A 109 5.15 -5.31 0.47
N TYR A 110 6.28 -5.99 0.31
CA TYR A 110 6.50 -7.04 -0.65
C TYR A 110 6.75 -8.37 0.07
N SER A 111 6.13 -9.45 -0.40
CA SER A 111 6.39 -10.81 0.06
C SER A 111 7.43 -11.44 -0.84
N ALA A 112 8.62 -11.70 -0.29
CA ALA A 112 9.70 -12.32 -1.04
C ALA A 112 9.37 -13.76 -1.42
N ASP A 113 8.72 -14.50 -0.54
CA ASP A 113 8.32 -15.89 -0.79
C ASP A 113 7.31 -16.04 -1.94
N ARG A 114 6.40 -15.07 -2.08
CA ARG A 114 5.30 -15.13 -3.05
C ARG A 114 5.56 -14.32 -4.31
N GLY A 115 6.57 -13.45 -4.31
CA GLY A 115 6.85 -12.59 -5.45
C GLY A 115 5.81 -11.48 -5.68
N ILE A 116 5.07 -11.05 -4.65
CA ILE A 116 3.92 -10.14 -4.78
C ILE A 116 3.99 -8.93 -3.85
N ILE A 117 3.38 -7.82 -4.27
CA ILE A 117 3.07 -6.69 -3.39
C ILE A 117 1.85 -7.05 -2.55
N VAL A 118 1.97 -6.89 -1.24
CA VAL A 118 0.92 -7.23 -0.26
C VAL A 118 0.04 -6.02 0.05
N THR A 119 0.64 -4.84 0.22
CA THR A 119 -0.07 -3.59 0.53
C THR A 119 0.77 -2.38 0.13
N GLY A 120 0.11 -1.25 -0.14
CA GLY A 120 0.74 0.06 -0.26
C GLY A 120 -0.11 1.13 0.41
N TYR A 121 0.48 1.97 1.25
CA TYR A 121 -0.25 3.01 1.98
C TYR A 121 0.67 4.08 2.55
N GLN A 122 0.09 5.24 2.83
CA GLN A 122 0.83 6.36 3.40
C GLN A 122 0.75 6.31 4.93
N PHE A 123 1.80 6.78 5.61
CA PHE A 123 1.88 6.84 7.07
C PHE A 123 2.76 8.03 7.50
N SER A 124 2.60 8.48 8.74
CA SER A 124 3.41 9.58 9.29
C SER A 124 4.47 9.09 10.26
N GLU A 125 4.20 8.01 11.01
CA GLU A 125 5.13 7.49 12.01
C GLU A 125 5.39 5.99 11.84
N LEU A 126 6.65 5.58 11.88
CA LEU A 126 7.05 4.19 11.67
C LEU A 126 6.35 3.17 12.60
N PRO A 127 6.09 3.46 13.89
CA PRO A 127 5.35 2.54 14.77
C PRO A 127 3.94 2.16 14.27
N GLU A 128 3.28 3.03 13.51
CA GLU A 128 1.95 2.78 12.94
C GLU A 128 1.96 1.64 11.90
N THR A 129 3.14 1.34 11.35
CA THR A 129 3.26 0.41 10.22
C THR A 129 3.19 -1.06 10.62
N GLY A 130 3.42 -1.36 11.91
CA GLY A 130 3.59 -2.72 12.41
C GLY A 130 4.79 -3.45 11.80
N ILE A 131 5.77 -2.71 11.23
CA ILE A 131 7.10 -3.23 10.95
C ILE A 131 7.77 -3.52 12.31
N PRO A 132 8.28 -4.73 12.53
CA PRO A 132 8.80 -5.10 13.83
C PRO A 132 10.16 -4.44 14.10
N SER A 133 10.51 -4.30 15.38
CA SER A 133 11.77 -3.66 15.81
C SER A 133 13.03 -4.38 15.32
N GLU A 134 12.94 -5.70 15.12
CA GLU A 134 14.00 -6.56 14.60
C GLU A 134 14.18 -6.46 13.07
N ALA A 135 13.37 -5.64 12.39
CA ALA A 135 13.53 -5.42 10.96
C ALA A 135 14.91 -4.84 10.63
N ARG A 136 15.59 -5.47 9.68
CA ARG A 136 16.91 -5.05 9.23
C ARG A 136 16.78 -4.05 8.10
N TRP A 137 17.09 -2.79 8.39
CA TRP A 137 17.24 -1.75 7.38
C TRP A 137 18.52 -1.95 6.59
N LEU A 138 18.41 -1.96 5.26
CA LEU A 138 19.54 -2.03 4.35
C LEU A 138 20.12 -0.62 4.16
N LYS A 139 21.46 -0.55 4.14
CA LYS A 139 22.21 0.67 3.89
C LYS A 139 22.40 0.88 2.40
#